data_AF-A0A954G4I6-F1
#
_entry.id   AF-A0A954G4I6-F1
#
_cell.length_a   1.000
_cell.length_b   1.000
_cell.length_c   1.000
_cell.angle_alpha   90.00
_cell.angle_beta   90.00
_cell.angle_gamma   90.00
#
_symmetry.space_group_name_H-M   'P 1'
#
loop_
_entity.id
_entity.type
_entity.pdbx_description
1 polymer ?
#
loop_
_entity_poly.entity_id
_entity_poly.type
_entity_poly.pdbx_seq_one_letter_code
_entity_poly.pdbx_strand_id
1 'polypeptide(L)'
;MIERESSTQNQFNSRLPILIGVFLTGCVLVGFILGISEQQEPERASWKERPTQNHLSKSEKVVPLVVSYSEIAAAEFSKNPKQAMHFSQLKQQKPGIFDPVIKKPEMKNLAIIDRVKTRAFEGAPPTIPHFVDDVRAEKCLVCHGEGVQIGQKFASKMSHPRFTNCVQCHVPKESKGPFDAPSVDAVNQFVGVARPGPGLRAHPTAPPSVPHATFMREDCMSCHGLLTRPGLRTTHPWFTNCLQCHAPSATLDQHSFVTLHSLINKNRDQSQQVSETNE
;
A
#
# COMPACT_ATOMS: atom_id res chain seq x y z
N MET A 1 43.12 -52.35 46.17
CA MET A 1 41.69 -51.96 46.20
C MET A 1 41.53 -50.47 45.78
N ILE A 2 42.27 -49.98 44.76
CA ILE A 2 42.30 -48.55 44.38
C ILE A 2 42.16 -48.33 42.84
N GLU A 3 42.02 -49.38 42.01
CA GLU A 3 41.96 -49.23 40.54
C GLU A 3 40.54 -49.09 39.94
N ARG A 4 39.47 -49.16 40.74
CA ARG A 4 38.09 -49.05 40.21
C ARG A 4 37.51 -47.64 40.18
N GLU A 5 38.15 -46.64 40.78
CA GLU A 5 37.59 -45.28 40.87
C GLU A 5 37.95 -44.38 39.67
N SER A 6 39.04 -44.67 38.93
CA SER A 6 39.44 -43.81 37.80
C SER A 6 38.61 -44.01 36.53
N SER A 7 37.97 -45.19 36.37
CA SER A 7 37.23 -45.53 35.16
C SER A 7 35.84 -44.86 35.08
N THR A 8 35.19 -44.62 36.21
CA THR A 8 33.86 -43.98 36.25
C THR A 8 33.94 -42.47 36.01
N GLN A 9 35.03 -41.84 36.48
CA GLN A 9 35.21 -40.40 36.36
C GLN A 9 35.52 -39.94 34.93
N ASN A 10 36.28 -40.73 34.17
CA ASN A 10 36.50 -40.48 32.74
C ASN A 10 35.23 -40.66 31.90
N GLN A 11 34.37 -41.60 32.27
CA GLN A 11 33.11 -41.83 31.55
C GLN A 11 32.14 -40.66 31.75
N PHE A 12 32.11 -40.07 32.95
CA PHE A 12 31.29 -38.90 33.26
C PHE A 12 31.74 -37.65 32.48
N ASN A 13 33.04 -37.38 32.44
CA ASN A 13 33.59 -36.22 31.73
C ASN A 13 33.39 -36.28 30.20
N SER A 14 33.38 -37.49 29.62
CA SER A 14 33.12 -37.67 28.17
C SER A 14 31.66 -37.42 27.78
N ARG A 15 30.71 -37.62 28.71
CA ARG A 15 29.27 -37.49 28.45
C ARG A 15 28.71 -36.11 28.83
N LEU A 16 29.39 -35.39 29.71
CA LEU A 16 29.00 -34.04 30.13
C LEU A 16 28.80 -33.04 28.97
N PRO A 17 29.69 -32.92 27.97
CA PRO A 17 29.48 -31.97 26.87
C PRO A 17 28.28 -32.35 25.98
N ILE A 18 28.00 -33.66 25.84
CA ILE A 18 26.84 -34.15 25.07
C ILE A 18 25.53 -33.81 25.79
N LEU A 19 25.48 -33.99 27.11
CA LEU A 19 24.31 -33.65 27.92
C LEU A 19 24.03 -32.14 27.90
N ILE A 20 25.08 -31.31 27.97
CA ILE A 20 24.95 -29.85 27.86
C ILE A 20 24.43 -29.45 26.47
N GLY A 21 24.95 -30.06 25.41
CA GLY A 21 24.48 -29.81 24.04
C GLY A 21 22.99 -30.15 23.84
N VAL A 22 22.54 -31.32 24.33
CA VAL A 22 21.13 -31.72 24.27
C VAL A 22 20.24 -30.75 25.05
N PHE A 23 20.66 -30.34 26.25
CA PHE A 23 19.91 -29.39 27.06
C PHE A 23 19.75 -28.03 26.38
N LEU A 24 20.84 -27.45 25.87
CA LEU A 24 20.81 -26.16 25.18
C LEU A 24 19.92 -26.20 23.92
N THR A 25 20.01 -27.28 23.15
CA THR A 25 19.17 -27.45 21.94
C THR A 25 17.69 -27.54 22.31
N GLY A 26 17.37 -28.25 23.40
CA GLY A 26 16.01 -28.33 23.95
C GLY A 26 15.47 -26.95 24.39
N CYS A 27 16.27 -26.16 25.11
CA CYS A 27 15.87 -24.81 25.52
C CYS A 27 15.60 -23.89 24.33
N VAL A 28 16.43 -23.93 23.28
CA VAL A 28 16.21 -23.15 22.04
C VAL A 28 14.93 -23.56 21.33
N LEU A 29 14.68 -24.88 21.21
CA LEU A 29 13.47 -25.39 20.58
C LEU A 29 12.20 -24.96 21.33
N VAL A 30 12.19 -25.08 22.66
CA VAL A 30 11.05 -24.64 23.50
C VAL A 30 10.83 -23.14 23.37
N GLY A 31 11.90 -22.34 23.40
CA GLY A 31 11.81 -20.90 23.18
C GLY A 31 11.26 -20.53 21.80
N PHE A 32 11.67 -21.26 20.77
CA PHE A 32 11.14 -21.09 19.41
C PHE A 32 9.65 -21.43 19.33
N ILE A 33 9.22 -22.56 19.91
CA ILE A 33 7.81 -22.99 19.93
C ILE A 33 6.94 -22.00 20.71
N LEU A 34 7.40 -21.53 21.87
CA LEU A 34 6.69 -20.50 22.64
C LEU A 34 6.67 -19.15 21.93
N GLY A 35 7.70 -18.82 21.16
CA GLY A 35 7.76 -17.57 20.38
C GLY A 35 6.84 -17.54 19.15
N ILE A 36 6.56 -18.71 18.54
CA ILE A 36 5.61 -18.82 17.42
C ILE A 36 4.16 -19.10 17.88
N SER A 37 3.95 -19.34 19.18
CA SER A 37 2.62 -19.50 19.75
C SER A 37 1.90 -18.15 19.70
N GLU A 38 1.11 -17.95 18.65
CA GLU A 38 0.22 -16.81 18.48
C GLU A 38 -0.64 -16.64 19.74
N GLN A 39 -0.59 -15.44 20.34
CA GLN A 39 -1.41 -15.17 21.52
C GLN A 39 -2.88 -15.27 21.12
N GLN A 40 -3.57 -16.24 21.71
CA GLN A 40 -5.01 -16.36 21.62
C GLN A 40 -5.59 -15.05 22.17
N GLU A 41 -6.13 -14.21 21.29
CA GLU A 41 -6.79 -12.96 21.66
C GLU A 41 -7.77 -13.24 22.81
N PRO A 42 -7.75 -12.45 23.90
CA PRO A 42 -8.68 -12.64 25.00
C PRO A 42 -10.11 -12.56 24.45
N GLU A 43 -10.88 -13.61 24.71
CA GLU A 43 -12.28 -13.70 24.37
C GLU A 43 -12.98 -12.43 24.87
N ARG A 44 -13.30 -11.53 23.93
CA ARG A 44 -14.01 -10.30 24.26
C ARG A 44 -15.33 -10.70 24.89
N ALA A 45 -15.54 -10.24 26.12
CA ALA A 45 -16.80 -10.42 26.85
C ALA A 45 -17.98 -10.23 25.89
N SER A 46 -18.77 -11.29 25.73
CA SER A 46 -19.94 -11.33 24.86
C SER A 46 -20.78 -10.09 25.13
N TRP A 47 -21.02 -9.30 24.09
CA TRP A 47 -21.93 -8.16 24.15
C TRP A 47 -23.25 -8.65 24.74
N LYS A 48 -23.57 -8.22 25.98
CA LYS A 48 -24.88 -8.43 26.57
C LYS A 48 -25.91 -7.98 25.55
N GLU A 49 -26.75 -8.92 25.14
CA GLU A 49 -27.90 -8.69 24.28
C GLU A 49 -28.69 -7.50 24.81
N ARG A 50 -28.75 -6.42 24.04
CA ARG A 50 -29.68 -5.33 24.34
C ARG A 50 -31.09 -5.86 24.07
N PRO A 51 -32.07 -5.60 24.95
CA PRO A 51 -33.45 -5.99 24.68
C PRO A 51 -33.91 -5.33 23.38
N THR A 52 -34.40 -6.14 22.45
CA THR A 52 -34.99 -5.70 21.19
C THR A 52 -36.27 -4.90 21.48
N GLN A 53 -36.14 -3.58 21.63
CA GLN A 53 -37.30 -2.70 21.53
C GLN A 53 -37.60 -2.49 20.05
N ASN A 54 -38.54 -3.29 19.55
CA ASN A 54 -39.19 -3.11 18.26
C ASN A 54 -39.99 -1.79 18.26
N HIS A 55 -39.32 -0.68 18.05
CA HIS A 55 -39.99 0.54 17.60
C HIS A 55 -40.24 0.39 16.09
N LEU A 56 -41.46 -0.06 15.77
CA LEU A 56 -42.06 -0.01 14.44
C LEU A 56 -42.09 1.45 13.96
N SER A 57 -41.05 1.89 13.29
CA SER A 57 -41.06 3.13 12.51
C SER A 57 -41.82 2.87 11.22
N LYS A 58 -42.97 3.52 11.12
CA LYS A 58 -43.87 3.53 9.97
C LYS A 58 -43.19 4.31 8.83
N SER A 59 -42.30 3.66 8.10
CA SER A 59 -41.81 4.15 6.81
C SER A 59 -41.72 2.96 5.86
N GLU A 60 -42.58 3.00 4.84
CA GLU A 60 -42.71 2.03 3.76
C GLU A 60 -41.50 2.10 2.84
N LYS A 61 -40.35 1.65 3.35
CA LYS A 61 -39.21 1.18 2.55
C LYS A 61 -38.96 -0.24 3.02
N VAL A 62 -39.10 -1.20 2.12
CA VAL A 62 -38.80 -2.61 2.36
C VAL A 62 -37.35 -2.71 2.82
N VAL A 63 -37.14 -2.77 4.14
CA VAL A 63 -35.83 -3.05 4.73
C VAL A 63 -35.57 -4.52 4.44
N PRO A 64 -34.46 -4.88 3.77
CA PRO A 64 -34.16 -6.28 3.50
C PRO A 64 -34.04 -7.03 4.83
N LEU A 65 -34.67 -8.20 4.90
CA LEU A 65 -34.64 -9.10 6.04
C LEU A 65 -33.18 -9.36 6.44
N VAL A 66 -32.81 -8.98 7.67
CA VAL A 66 -31.48 -9.25 8.21
C VAL A 66 -31.37 -10.76 8.45
N VAL A 67 -30.52 -11.42 7.68
CA VAL A 67 -30.22 -12.86 7.80
C VAL A 67 -29.31 -13.12 9.00
N SER A 68 -29.48 -14.26 9.68
CA SER A 68 -28.65 -14.63 10.82
C SER A 68 -27.22 -14.99 10.38
N TYR A 69 -26.23 -14.90 11.28
CA TYR A 69 -24.82 -15.13 10.96
C TYR A 69 -24.55 -16.52 10.36
N SER A 70 -25.27 -17.55 10.82
CA SER A 70 -25.19 -18.92 10.28
C SER A 70 -25.73 -19.03 8.86
N GLU A 71 -26.62 -18.12 8.47
CA GLU A 71 -27.30 -18.13 7.18
C GLU A 71 -26.60 -17.20 6.18
N ILE A 72 -25.65 -16.36 6.61
CA ILE A 72 -24.90 -15.45 5.73
C ILE A 72 -24.22 -16.18 4.57
N ALA A 73 -23.68 -17.38 4.81
CA ALA A 73 -23.04 -18.18 3.76
C ALA A 73 -24.03 -18.69 2.70
N ALA A 74 -25.30 -18.90 3.10
CA ALA A 74 -26.39 -19.35 2.22
C ALA A 74 -27.25 -18.18 1.71
N ALA A 75 -27.06 -16.98 2.25
CA ALA A 75 -27.85 -15.81 1.92
C ALA A 75 -27.56 -15.38 0.48
N GLU A 76 -28.60 -15.33 -0.34
CA GLU A 76 -28.51 -14.70 -1.66
C GLU A 76 -28.35 -13.19 -1.48
N PHE A 77 -27.10 -12.71 -1.52
CA PHE A 77 -26.81 -11.29 -1.70
C PHE A 77 -27.25 -10.87 -3.11
N SER A 78 -28.54 -10.60 -3.24
CA SER A 78 -29.29 -10.43 -4.49
C SER A 78 -28.93 -9.18 -5.30
N LYS A 79 -27.87 -8.45 -4.92
CA LYS A 79 -27.37 -7.35 -5.75
C LYS A 79 -26.40 -7.78 -6.85
N ASN A 80 -25.99 -9.05 -6.94
CA ASN A 80 -25.40 -9.63 -8.17
C ASN A 80 -25.20 -11.17 -8.13
N PRO A 81 -26.24 -12.00 -7.90
CA PRO A 81 -26.08 -13.45 -7.81
C PRO A 81 -25.64 -14.12 -9.12
N LYS A 82 -25.78 -13.44 -10.27
CA LYS A 82 -25.34 -13.94 -11.59
C LYS A 82 -23.96 -13.45 -12.02
N GLN A 83 -23.26 -12.69 -11.19
CA GLN A 83 -21.89 -12.22 -11.47
C GLN A 83 -20.92 -12.88 -10.50
N ALA A 84 -20.87 -14.21 -10.51
CA ALA A 84 -19.59 -14.87 -10.31
C ALA A 84 -18.71 -14.44 -11.50
N MET A 85 -18.12 -13.24 -11.40
CA MET A 85 -17.21 -12.71 -12.40
C MET A 85 -16.02 -13.65 -12.38
N HIS A 86 -16.01 -14.61 -13.30
CA HIS A 86 -14.81 -15.38 -13.59
C HIS A 86 -13.80 -14.37 -14.15
N PHE A 87 -12.98 -13.78 -13.28
CA PHE A 87 -11.94 -12.82 -13.67
C PHE A 87 -11.00 -13.41 -14.73
N SER A 88 -10.85 -14.73 -14.77
CA SER A 88 -10.14 -15.48 -15.82
C SER A 88 -10.76 -15.33 -17.21
N GLN A 89 -12.04 -15.00 -17.33
CA GLN A 89 -12.74 -14.77 -18.60
C GLN A 89 -12.63 -13.32 -19.09
N LEU A 90 -12.25 -12.38 -18.21
CA LEU A 90 -11.96 -11.01 -18.63
C LEU A 90 -10.62 -11.00 -19.38
N LYS A 91 -10.66 -11.25 -20.68
CA LYS A 91 -9.49 -11.12 -21.56
C LYS A 91 -8.92 -9.71 -21.40
N GLN A 92 -7.75 -9.63 -20.77
CA GLN A 92 -7.00 -8.38 -20.67
C GLN A 92 -6.50 -8.01 -22.07
N GLN A 93 -6.93 -6.86 -22.59
CA GLN A 93 -6.31 -6.28 -23.78
C GLN A 93 -4.96 -5.67 -23.39
N LYS A 94 -3.96 -6.53 -23.22
CA LYS A 94 -2.58 -6.13 -22.93
C LYS A 94 -1.84 -5.94 -24.26
N PRO A 95 -1.31 -4.75 -24.57
CA PRO A 95 -0.41 -4.58 -25.70
C PRO A 95 0.81 -5.51 -25.58
N GLY A 96 1.33 -5.97 -26.71
CA GLY A 96 2.60 -6.68 -26.77
C GLY A 96 3.75 -5.82 -26.24
N ILE A 97 4.79 -6.48 -25.72
CA ILE A 97 5.96 -5.79 -25.17
C ILE A 97 6.78 -5.04 -26.23
N PHE A 98 6.65 -5.41 -27.49
CA PHE A 98 7.31 -4.76 -28.63
C PHE A 98 6.35 -3.91 -29.47
N ASP A 99 5.08 -3.82 -29.08
CA ASP A 99 4.12 -2.98 -29.79
C ASP A 99 4.54 -1.52 -29.69
N PRO A 100 4.41 -0.74 -30.78
CA PRO A 100 4.78 0.66 -30.78
C PRO A 100 3.92 1.45 -29.78
N VAL A 101 4.57 2.17 -28.87
CA VAL A 101 3.89 3.00 -27.88
C VAL A 101 3.64 4.39 -28.44
N ILE A 102 2.39 4.64 -28.84
CA ILE A 102 1.95 5.95 -29.33
C ILE A 102 1.86 6.95 -28.17
N LYS A 103 2.62 8.04 -28.23
CA LYS A 103 2.59 9.13 -27.23
C LYS A 103 2.03 10.41 -27.84
N LYS A 104 0.73 10.66 -27.65
CA LYS A 104 0.10 11.95 -27.98
C LYS A 104 0.07 12.84 -26.73
N PRO A 105 0.33 14.16 -26.85
CA PRO A 105 0.23 15.09 -25.72
C PRO A 105 -1.12 15.04 -25.00
N GLU A 106 -2.21 14.89 -25.75
CA GLU A 106 -3.56 14.77 -25.23
C GLU A 106 -3.73 13.55 -24.30
N MET A 107 -3.23 12.38 -24.72
CA MET A 107 -3.30 11.16 -23.90
C MET A 107 -2.52 11.32 -22.58
N LYS A 108 -1.38 12.02 -22.63
CA LYS A 108 -0.59 12.34 -21.45
C LYS A 108 -1.40 13.23 -20.50
N ASN A 109 -2.03 14.28 -21.02
CA ASN A 109 -2.85 15.20 -20.22
C ASN A 109 -4.05 14.49 -19.58
N LEU A 110 -4.77 13.66 -20.33
CA LEU A 110 -5.87 12.85 -19.79
C LEU A 110 -5.39 11.91 -18.67
N ALA A 111 -4.23 11.28 -18.84
CA ALA A 111 -3.67 10.41 -17.82
C ALA A 111 -3.28 11.16 -16.54
N ILE A 112 -2.81 12.40 -16.67
CA ILE A 112 -2.47 13.27 -15.56
C ILE A 112 -3.73 13.68 -14.80
N ILE A 113 -4.74 14.17 -15.51
CA ILE A 113 -6.03 14.59 -14.94
C ILE A 113 -6.64 13.42 -14.16
N ASP A 114 -6.66 12.22 -14.75
CA ASP A 114 -7.20 11.04 -14.09
C ASP A 114 -6.42 10.63 -12.82
N ARG A 115 -5.08 10.77 -12.82
CA ARG A 115 -4.25 10.46 -11.66
C ARG A 115 -4.50 11.43 -10.49
N VAL A 116 -4.76 12.70 -10.78
CA VAL A 116 -5.06 13.74 -9.78
C VAL A 116 -6.40 13.51 -9.10
N LYS A 117 -7.41 12.95 -9.79
CA LYS A 117 -8.75 12.68 -9.21
C LYS A 117 -8.75 11.80 -7.96
N THR A 118 -7.70 11.01 -7.77
CA THR A 118 -7.58 10.06 -6.67
C THR A 118 -6.52 10.47 -5.65
N ARG A 119 -5.87 11.63 -5.78
CA ARG A 119 -4.78 12.05 -4.88
C ARG A 119 -4.99 13.46 -4.39
N ALA A 120 -4.72 13.68 -3.11
CA ALA A 120 -4.71 15.02 -2.53
C ALA A 120 -3.53 15.86 -3.06
N PHE A 121 -2.38 15.22 -3.28
CA PHE A 121 -1.16 15.85 -3.76
C PHE A 121 -0.18 14.84 -4.36
N GLU A 122 0.93 15.33 -4.91
CA GLU A 122 1.94 14.50 -5.55
C GLU A 122 2.86 13.88 -4.51
N GLY A 123 2.69 12.59 -4.28
CA GLY A 123 3.15 11.98 -3.03
C GLY A 123 2.09 11.08 -2.45
N ALA A 124 0.88 11.61 -2.37
CA ALA A 124 -0.21 10.99 -1.63
C ALA A 124 -0.57 9.58 -2.16
N PRO A 125 -0.82 8.63 -1.26
CA PRO A 125 -1.52 7.40 -1.61
C PRO A 125 -2.85 7.73 -2.31
N PRO A 126 -3.19 7.06 -3.43
CA PRO A 126 -4.48 7.24 -4.05
C PRO A 126 -5.64 6.77 -3.15
N THR A 127 -6.74 7.51 -3.13
CA THR A 127 -8.01 7.05 -2.58
C THR A 127 -8.58 5.93 -3.43
N ILE A 128 -9.35 5.03 -2.81
CA ILE A 128 -9.96 3.89 -3.48
C ILE A 128 -11.28 4.38 -4.12
N PRO A 129 -11.40 4.38 -5.46
CA PRO A 129 -12.57 4.94 -6.16
C PRO A 129 -13.71 3.91 -6.32
N HIS A 130 -13.59 2.75 -5.69
CA HIS A 130 -14.56 1.67 -5.74
C HIS A 130 -14.84 1.16 -4.32
N PHE A 131 -15.91 0.38 -4.18
CA PHE A 131 -16.28 -0.22 -2.91
C PHE A 131 -15.22 -1.23 -2.44
N VAL A 132 -15.02 -1.31 -1.13
CA VAL A 132 -14.16 -2.28 -0.45
C VAL A 132 -15.06 -3.03 0.53
N ASP A 133 -15.35 -4.29 0.21
CA ASP A 133 -16.15 -5.20 1.03
C ASP A 133 -15.29 -6.01 2.00
N ASP A 134 -14.00 -6.14 1.69
CA ASP A 134 -13.01 -6.92 2.44
C ASP A 134 -11.65 -6.22 2.39
N VAL A 135 -10.99 -6.08 3.55
CA VAL A 135 -9.72 -5.37 3.71
C VAL A 135 -8.48 -6.26 3.57
N ARG A 136 -8.67 -7.57 3.35
CA ARG A 136 -7.57 -8.51 3.13
C ARG A 136 -6.81 -8.20 1.84
N ALA A 137 -5.49 -8.11 1.94
CA ALA A 137 -4.61 -7.74 0.83
C ALA A 137 -4.82 -8.61 -0.43
N GLU A 138 -5.12 -9.90 -0.28
CA GLU A 138 -5.28 -10.83 -1.40
C GLU A 138 -6.38 -10.38 -2.36
N LYS A 139 -7.46 -9.79 -1.85
CA LYS A 139 -8.58 -9.29 -2.66
C LYS A 139 -8.15 -8.10 -3.52
N CYS A 140 -7.37 -7.18 -2.94
CA CYS A 140 -6.83 -6.03 -3.67
C CYS A 140 -5.89 -6.48 -4.79
N LEU A 141 -5.08 -7.50 -4.51
CA LEU A 141 -4.02 -7.98 -5.40
C LEU A 141 -4.53 -8.71 -6.65
N VAL A 142 -5.77 -9.20 -6.65
CA VAL A 142 -6.41 -9.75 -7.87
C VAL A 142 -6.34 -8.74 -9.02
N CYS A 143 -6.51 -7.45 -8.72
CA CYS A 143 -6.48 -6.38 -9.71
C CYS A 143 -5.19 -5.54 -9.65
N HIS A 144 -4.65 -5.30 -8.45
CA HIS A 144 -3.50 -4.41 -8.25
C HIS A 144 -2.15 -5.13 -8.22
N GLY A 145 -2.10 -6.47 -8.22
CA GLY A 145 -0.86 -7.24 -8.21
C GLY A 145 -0.03 -7.02 -9.47
N GLU A 146 -0.56 -7.40 -10.63
CA GLU A 146 0.07 -7.15 -11.94
C GLU A 146 -0.58 -6.00 -12.73
N GLY A 147 -1.62 -5.40 -12.15
CA GLY A 147 -2.50 -4.45 -12.83
C GLY A 147 -3.50 -5.16 -13.74
N VAL A 148 -4.63 -4.51 -14.00
CA VAL A 148 -5.65 -5.00 -14.94
C VAL A 148 -6.34 -3.85 -15.64
N GLN A 149 -6.76 -4.09 -16.88
CA GLN A 149 -7.68 -3.22 -17.60
C GLN A 149 -9.02 -3.94 -17.77
N ILE A 150 -10.10 -3.29 -17.33
CA ILE A 150 -11.49 -3.75 -17.48
C ILE A 150 -12.26 -2.68 -18.24
N GLY A 151 -12.53 -2.93 -19.52
CA GLY A 151 -13.07 -1.92 -20.44
C GLY A 151 -12.13 -0.71 -20.53
N GLN A 152 -12.61 0.47 -20.14
CA GLN A 152 -11.82 1.71 -20.11
C GLN A 152 -11.20 2.01 -18.74
N LYS A 153 -11.43 1.16 -17.73
CA LYS A 153 -10.91 1.36 -16.37
C LYS A 153 -9.60 0.60 -16.19
N PHE A 154 -8.68 1.19 -15.44
CA PHE A 154 -7.37 0.62 -15.15
C PHE A 154 -7.20 0.50 -13.63
N ALA A 155 -6.89 -0.71 -13.17
CA ALA A 155 -6.26 -0.90 -11.88
C ALA A 155 -4.75 -0.91 -12.12
N SER A 156 -4.07 0.14 -11.66
CA SER A 156 -2.61 0.20 -11.73
C SER A 156 -2.01 -0.90 -10.87
N LYS A 157 -0.94 -1.53 -11.38
CA LYS A 157 -0.05 -2.36 -10.57
C LYS A 157 0.43 -1.55 -9.35
N MET A 158 0.60 -2.19 -8.20
CA MET A 158 1.14 -1.52 -7.01
C MET A 158 2.54 -0.97 -7.30
N SER A 159 2.81 0.23 -6.79
CA SER A 159 4.08 0.92 -7.02
C SER A 159 5.12 0.65 -5.95
N HIS A 160 4.75 -0.03 -4.86
CA HIS A 160 5.57 -0.30 -3.69
C HIS A 160 5.53 -1.80 -3.35
N PRO A 161 6.42 -2.29 -2.46
CA PRO A 161 6.36 -3.65 -1.94
C PRO A 161 4.99 -3.99 -1.34
N ARG A 162 4.66 -5.29 -1.32
CA ARG A 162 3.39 -5.76 -0.77
C ARG A 162 3.31 -5.47 0.74
N PHE A 163 2.22 -4.86 1.16
CA PHE A 163 1.82 -4.73 2.57
C PHE A 163 0.57 -5.57 2.84
N THR A 164 0.32 -5.89 4.12
CA THR A 164 -0.80 -6.74 4.55
C THR A 164 -2.11 -5.97 4.71
N ASN A 165 -2.05 -4.64 4.87
CA ASN A 165 -3.22 -3.79 5.05
C ASN A 165 -3.17 -2.59 4.09
N CYS A 166 -3.90 -2.68 2.97
CA CYS A 166 -3.93 -1.63 1.97
C CYS A 166 -4.69 -0.38 2.45
N VAL A 167 -5.72 -0.55 3.29
CA VAL A 167 -6.60 0.54 3.73
C VAL A 167 -5.99 1.38 4.86
N GLN A 168 -4.81 1.00 5.37
CA GLN A 168 -4.02 1.85 6.25
C GLN A 168 -3.58 3.15 5.57
N CYS A 169 -3.33 3.10 4.25
CA CYS A 169 -2.90 4.25 3.46
C CYS A 169 -3.91 4.63 2.37
N HIS A 170 -4.61 3.65 1.79
CA HIS A 170 -5.57 3.88 0.72
C HIS A 170 -6.99 3.97 1.28
N VAL A 171 -7.49 5.19 1.46
CA VAL A 171 -8.83 5.42 2.02
C VAL A 171 -9.90 5.36 0.92
N PRO A 172 -11.02 4.63 1.12
CA PRO A 172 -12.17 4.69 0.22
C PRO A 172 -12.71 6.12 0.05
N LYS A 173 -13.00 6.51 -1.18
CA LYS A 173 -13.51 7.86 -1.48
C LYS A 173 -14.90 8.11 -0.87
N GLU A 174 -15.73 7.08 -0.82
CA GLU A 174 -17.04 7.12 -0.17
C GLU A 174 -16.99 6.19 1.06
N SER A 175 -17.21 6.73 2.26
CA SER A 175 -17.65 5.93 3.39
C SER A 175 -19.18 5.87 3.35
N LYS A 176 -19.76 4.67 3.33
CA LYS A 176 -21.19 4.46 3.60
C LYS A 176 -21.33 3.75 4.94
N GLY A 177 -20.67 4.31 5.94
CA GLY A 177 -20.69 3.77 7.30
C GLY A 177 -21.88 4.33 8.08
N PRO A 178 -22.36 3.64 9.11
CA PRO A 178 -23.37 4.18 10.03
C PRO A 178 -22.88 5.38 10.85
N PHE A 179 -21.60 5.72 10.74
CA PHE A 179 -20.93 6.85 11.39
C PHE A 179 -20.34 7.79 10.35
N ASP A 180 -21.15 8.24 9.38
CA ASP A 180 -20.76 9.37 8.55
C ASP A 180 -20.40 10.52 9.51
N ALA A 181 -19.12 10.88 9.49
CA ALA A 181 -18.63 11.95 10.34
C ALA A 181 -19.44 13.21 9.99
N PRO A 182 -19.90 13.98 10.98
CA PRO A 182 -20.57 15.25 10.70
C PRO A 182 -19.67 16.08 9.79
N SER A 183 -20.27 16.74 8.79
CA SER A 183 -19.52 17.63 7.91
C SER A 183 -18.82 18.67 8.76
N VAL A 184 -17.49 18.63 8.77
CA VAL A 184 -16.71 19.63 9.45
C VAL A 184 -16.67 20.83 8.52
N ASP A 185 -17.37 21.92 8.87
CA ASP A 185 -17.39 23.17 8.09
C ASP A 185 -16.06 23.94 8.15
N ALA A 186 -14.99 23.31 8.64
CA ALA A 186 -13.65 23.88 8.64
C ALA A 186 -13.07 23.80 7.22
N VAL A 187 -12.72 24.97 6.67
CA VAL A 187 -12.03 25.06 5.38
C VAL A 187 -10.62 24.47 5.53
N ASN A 188 -10.34 23.42 4.77
CA ASN A 188 -8.99 22.86 4.70
C ASN A 188 -8.07 23.80 3.91
N GLN A 189 -7.05 24.36 4.58
CA GLN A 189 -6.05 25.25 3.97
C GLN A 189 -4.81 24.50 3.45
N PHE A 190 -4.77 23.17 3.55
CA PHE A 190 -3.63 22.38 3.09
C PHE A 190 -3.42 22.54 1.58
N VAL A 191 -2.21 22.97 1.21
CA VAL A 191 -1.76 23.02 -0.17
C VAL A 191 -0.73 21.92 -0.39
N GLY A 192 -1.08 21.00 -1.28
CA GLY A 192 -0.24 19.88 -1.65
C GLY A 192 0.98 20.23 -2.49
N VAL A 193 1.95 19.32 -2.54
CA VAL A 193 3.04 19.38 -3.52
C VAL A 193 2.48 19.20 -4.94
N ALA A 194 2.85 20.11 -5.83
CA ALA A 194 2.46 20.08 -7.23
C ALA A 194 3.22 18.99 -8.02
N ARG A 195 2.69 18.63 -9.18
CA ARG A 195 3.30 17.60 -10.01
C ARG A 195 4.62 18.10 -10.58
N PRO A 196 5.70 17.33 -10.42
CA PRO A 196 6.94 17.69 -11.09
C PRO A 196 6.77 17.54 -12.60
N GLY A 197 7.39 18.47 -13.33
CA GLY A 197 7.39 18.49 -14.79
C GLY A 197 8.12 17.30 -15.42
N PRO A 198 8.46 17.38 -16.73
CA PRO A 198 9.37 16.40 -17.32
C PRO A 198 10.72 16.40 -16.58
N GLY A 199 11.34 15.22 -16.46
CA GLY A 199 12.70 15.10 -15.93
C GLY A 199 13.71 15.86 -16.79
N LEU A 200 14.71 16.42 -16.12
CA LEU A 200 15.80 17.12 -16.77
C LEU A 200 16.65 16.11 -17.57
N ARG A 201 17.30 16.61 -18.62
CA ARG A 201 18.22 15.83 -19.45
C ARG A 201 19.58 16.52 -19.47
N ALA A 202 20.64 15.73 -19.48
CA ALA A 202 22.00 16.26 -19.66
C ALA A 202 22.21 16.82 -21.09
N HIS A 203 21.58 16.19 -22.10
CA HIS A 203 21.54 16.64 -23.50
C HIS A 203 20.26 16.13 -24.19
N PRO A 204 19.87 16.60 -25.38
CA PRO A 204 18.57 16.28 -26.00
C PRO A 204 18.26 14.78 -26.14
N THR A 205 19.29 13.97 -26.41
CA THR A 205 19.18 12.51 -26.57
C THR A 205 19.40 11.72 -25.28
N ALA A 206 19.86 12.36 -24.19
CA ALA A 206 20.07 11.70 -22.90
C ALA A 206 18.73 11.26 -22.31
N PRO A 207 18.65 10.09 -21.63
CA PRO A 207 17.48 9.74 -20.84
C PRO A 207 17.11 10.86 -19.84
N PRO A 208 15.81 11.16 -19.65
CA PRO A 208 15.39 12.10 -18.60
C PRO A 208 15.64 11.50 -17.22
N SER A 209 16.00 12.33 -16.25
CA SER A 209 15.98 11.95 -14.84
C SER A 209 14.56 11.60 -14.37
N VAL A 210 14.44 10.82 -13.29
CA VAL A 210 13.14 10.56 -12.67
C VAL A 210 12.69 11.83 -11.93
N PRO A 211 11.59 12.47 -12.34
CA PRO A 211 11.22 13.77 -11.81
C PRO A 211 10.44 13.68 -10.50
N HIS A 212 10.28 12.51 -9.88
CA HIS A 212 9.47 12.31 -8.67
C HIS A 212 10.19 11.39 -7.69
N ALA A 213 9.88 11.50 -6.40
CA ALA A 213 10.40 10.58 -5.39
C ALA A 213 10.08 9.12 -5.75
N THR A 214 11.08 8.27 -5.57
CA THR A 214 11.07 6.82 -5.85
C THR A 214 10.59 6.00 -4.66
N PHE A 215 10.69 6.52 -3.43
CA PHE A 215 10.11 5.87 -2.25
C PHE A 215 8.60 5.70 -2.41
N MET A 216 8.12 4.48 -2.15
CA MET A 216 6.75 4.01 -2.43
C MET A 216 6.35 4.02 -3.92
N ARG A 217 7.33 4.13 -4.82
CA ARG A 217 7.22 4.10 -6.29
C ARG A 217 8.35 3.32 -6.95
N GLU A 218 8.83 2.31 -6.27
CA GLU A 218 9.94 1.45 -6.69
C GLU A 218 9.58 0.63 -7.94
N ASP A 219 8.30 0.25 -8.12
CA ASP A 219 7.84 -0.38 -9.35
C ASP A 219 7.43 0.67 -10.39
N CYS A 220 8.39 1.03 -11.25
CA CYS A 220 8.20 1.97 -12.36
C CYS A 220 7.03 1.56 -13.28
N MET A 221 6.79 0.25 -13.44
CA MET A 221 5.77 -0.29 -14.34
C MET A 221 4.35 -0.10 -13.81
N SER A 222 4.17 0.22 -12.53
CA SER A 222 2.89 0.67 -11.96
C SER A 222 2.27 1.84 -12.74
N CYS A 223 3.10 2.81 -13.12
CA CYS A 223 2.68 4.02 -13.82
C CYS A 223 3.12 4.05 -15.29
N HIS A 224 4.23 3.38 -15.60
CA HIS A 224 4.85 3.40 -16.93
C HIS A 224 4.69 2.08 -17.71
N GLY A 225 4.06 1.05 -17.14
CA GLY A 225 3.92 -0.27 -17.76
C GLY A 225 2.80 -0.39 -18.79
N LEU A 226 2.63 -1.60 -19.34
CA LEU A 226 1.69 -1.85 -20.44
C LEU A 226 0.22 -1.74 -20.00
N LEU A 227 -0.11 -2.20 -18.79
CA LEU A 227 -1.46 -2.17 -18.21
C LEU A 227 -1.71 -0.90 -17.38
N THR A 228 -1.26 0.24 -17.90
CA THR A 228 -1.50 1.57 -17.30
C THR A 228 -2.12 2.53 -18.30
N ARG A 229 -2.37 3.76 -17.85
CA ARG A 229 -2.88 4.87 -18.66
C ARG A 229 -1.97 5.07 -19.88
N PRO A 230 -2.49 5.00 -21.13
CA PRO A 230 -1.67 5.05 -22.34
C PRO A 230 -0.69 6.22 -22.41
N GLY A 231 -1.09 7.40 -21.94
CA GLY A 231 -0.25 8.60 -21.94
C GLY A 231 0.97 8.58 -21.02
N LEU A 232 1.07 7.61 -20.10
CA LEU A 232 2.21 7.46 -19.19
C LEU A 232 3.12 6.29 -19.57
N ARG A 233 2.77 5.46 -20.55
CA ARG A 233 3.55 4.28 -20.92
C ARG A 233 4.99 4.62 -21.29
N THR A 234 5.93 3.78 -20.87
CA THR A 234 7.30 3.83 -21.38
C THR A 234 7.32 3.43 -22.85
N THR A 235 8.24 4.01 -23.62
CA THR A 235 8.45 3.65 -25.04
C THR A 235 9.27 2.37 -25.20
N HIS A 236 9.81 1.84 -24.12
CA HIS A 236 10.70 0.69 -24.12
C HIS A 236 10.42 -0.19 -22.90
N PRO A 237 9.27 -0.90 -22.90
CA PRO A 237 8.79 -1.69 -21.77
C PRO A 237 9.51 -3.02 -21.59
N TRP A 238 10.40 -3.40 -22.52
CA TRP A 238 11.27 -4.58 -22.41
C TRP A 238 12.47 -4.38 -21.48
N PHE A 239 12.79 -3.13 -21.08
CA PHE A 239 13.82 -2.90 -20.07
C PHE A 239 13.28 -3.17 -18.67
N THR A 240 14.00 -4.02 -17.94
CA THR A 240 13.63 -4.46 -16.59
C THR A 240 14.20 -3.56 -15.49
N ASN A 241 15.24 -2.78 -15.78
CA ASN A 241 15.87 -1.87 -14.82
C ASN A 241 15.94 -0.45 -15.38
N CYS A 242 14.90 0.33 -15.07
CA CYS A 242 14.75 1.70 -15.56
C CYS A 242 15.85 2.64 -15.02
N LEU A 243 16.34 2.38 -13.80
CA LEU A 243 17.28 3.25 -13.09
C LEU A 243 18.71 3.17 -13.63
N GLN A 244 19.02 2.19 -14.50
CA GLN A 244 20.30 2.18 -15.24
C GLN A 244 20.46 3.40 -16.14
N CYS A 245 19.35 3.89 -16.69
CA CYS A 245 19.34 5.03 -17.62
C CYS A 245 18.68 6.27 -16.99
N HIS A 246 17.60 6.07 -16.23
CA HIS A 246 16.84 7.15 -15.61
C HIS A 246 17.32 7.38 -14.18
N ALA A 247 18.32 8.24 -14.01
CA ALA A 247 18.83 8.59 -12.69
C ALA A 247 17.73 9.31 -11.86
N PRO A 248 17.55 8.96 -10.58
CA PRO A 248 16.68 9.70 -9.66
C PRO A 248 17.07 11.17 -9.54
N SER A 249 16.09 12.05 -9.38
CA SER A 249 16.37 13.46 -9.11
C SER A 249 16.97 13.60 -7.71
N ALA A 250 18.21 14.07 -7.63
CA ALA A 250 18.90 14.30 -6.35
C ALA A 250 18.06 15.16 -5.38
N THR A 251 17.39 16.20 -5.87
CA THR A 251 16.55 17.08 -5.04
C THR A 251 15.37 16.36 -4.39
N LEU A 252 14.86 15.28 -5.01
CA LEU A 252 13.65 14.58 -4.57
C LEU A 252 13.95 13.27 -3.85
N ASP A 253 15.07 12.61 -4.18
CA ASP A 253 15.44 11.29 -3.67
C ASP A 253 16.66 11.31 -2.73
N GLN A 254 17.35 12.44 -2.58
CA GLN A 254 18.28 12.62 -1.47
C GLN A 254 17.50 13.15 -0.28
N HIS A 255 17.34 12.33 0.76
CA HIS A 255 16.99 12.80 2.09
C HIS A 255 18.13 13.71 2.61
N SER A 256 18.19 14.97 2.17
CA SER A 256 19.01 15.96 2.84
C SER A 256 18.32 16.34 4.15
N PHE A 257 18.51 15.53 5.19
CA PHE A 257 18.15 15.88 6.57
C PHE A 257 18.80 17.20 7.03
N VAL A 258 19.78 17.72 6.28
CA VAL A 258 20.62 18.86 6.65
C VAL A 258 20.21 20.18 5.98
N THR A 259 19.52 20.18 4.83
CA THR A 259 19.31 21.44 4.07
C THR A 259 18.03 22.19 4.45
N LEU A 260 17.03 21.52 5.04
CA LEU A 260 15.80 22.17 5.50
C LEU A 260 16.04 23.14 6.68
N HIS A 261 17.01 22.86 7.57
CA HIS A 261 17.35 23.76 8.67
C HIS A 261 18.09 25.04 8.19
N SER A 262 18.89 24.93 7.13
CA SER A 262 19.66 26.08 6.62
C SER A 262 18.77 27.09 5.90
N LEU A 263 17.77 26.64 5.14
CA LEU A 263 16.86 27.55 4.42
C LEU A 263 15.81 28.20 5.33
N ILE A 264 15.39 27.52 6.40
CA ILE A 264 14.47 28.08 7.40
C ILE A 264 15.17 29.17 8.23
N ASN A 265 16.44 28.97 8.62
CA ASN A 265 17.18 29.99 9.36
C ASN A 265 17.54 31.20 8.49
N LYS A 266 17.89 31.00 7.21
CA LYS A 266 18.27 32.11 6.33
C LYS A 266 17.11 33.06 6.01
N ASN A 267 15.88 32.56 5.96
CA ASN A 267 14.68 33.40 5.80
C ASN A 267 14.26 34.10 7.10
N ARG A 268 14.58 33.52 8.27
CA ARG A 268 14.30 34.14 9.57
C ARG A 268 15.21 35.34 9.83
N ASP A 269 16.49 35.22 9.52
CA ASP A 269 17.47 36.32 9.65
C ASP A 269 17.15 37.49 8.70
N GLN A 270 16.71 37.21 7.47
CA GLN A 270 16.30 38.26 6.53
C GLN A 270 15.00 38.97 6.95
N SER A 271 14.08 38.28 7.64
CA SER A 271 12.85 38.91 8.12
C SER A 271 13.05 39.79 9.36
N GLN A 272 14.06 39.52 10.19
CA GLN A 272 14.40 40.35 11.36
C GLN A 272 15.23 41.58 10.99
N GLN A 273 16.08 41.49 9.95
CA GLN A 273 16.86 42.64 9.48
C GLN A 273 16.01 43.75 8.84
N VAL A 274 14.85 43.43 8.26
CA VAL A 274 13.95 44.41 7.64
C VAL A 274 13.08 45.13 8.67
N SER A 275 12.90 44.57 9.87
CA SER A 275 12.14 45.22 10.95
C SER A 275 12.96 46.20 11.80
N GLU A 276 14.29 46.12 11.78
CA GLU A 276 15.16 47.00 12.58
C GLU A 276 15.62 48.27 11.82
N THR A 277 15.30 48.40 10.53
CA THR A 277 15.70 49.58 9.72
C THR A 277 14.55 50.57 9.49
N ASN A 278 13.43 50.44 10.21
CA ASN A 278 12.23 51.28 10.07
C ASN A 278 11.78 51.95 11.39
N GLU A 279 12.67 52.12 12.36
CA GLU A 279 12.50 53.08 13.48
C GLU A 279 13.47 54.25 13.35
#